data_AF-A0A0B7FE61-F1
#
_entry.id   AF-A0A0B7FE61-F1
#
_cell.length_a   1.000
_cell.length_b   1.000
_cell.length_c   1.000
_cell.angle_alpha   90.00
_cell.angle_beta   90.00
_cell.angle_gamma   90.00
#
_symmetry.space_group_name_H-M   'P 1'
#
loop_
_entity.id
_entity.type
_entity.pdbx_description
1 polymer ?
#
loop_
_entity_poly.entity_id
_entity_poly.type
_entity_poly.pdbx_seq_one_letter_code
_entity_poly.pdbx_strand_id
1 'polypeptide(L)'
;MKFTSALILAIGLGVASATPVVEKRASTSDKANLGYATLSGGTTGGGSASAVTVTSLAALKSAVSGNTAKVVIVSGTITGNEVVKVGSNTSILGKSGANQG
;
A
#
# COMPACT_ATOMS: atom_id res chain seq x y z
N MET A 1 10.23 59.24 18.18
CA MET A 1 9.32 58.51 19.11
C MET A 1 9.78 57.06 19.13
N LYS A 2 9.99 56.50 20.32
CA LYS A 2 10.62 55.20 20.56
C LYS A 2 9.52 54.13 20.54
N PHE A 3 9.62 53.12 19.67
CA PHE A 3 8.70 51.97 19.71
C PHE A 3 9.46 50.72 20.15
N THR A 4 9.35 50.41 21.43
CA THR A 4 9.73 49.14 22.02
C THR A 4 8.57 48.16 21.91
N SER A 5 8.80 46.98 21.33
CA SER A 5 7.95 45.80 21.49
C SER A 5 8.82 44.56 21.34
N ALA A 6 9.08 43.90 22.46
CA ALA A 6 9.76 42.61 22.50
C ALA A 6 8.72 41.50 22.36
N LEU A 7 8.81 40.73 21.27
CA LEU A 7 8.02 39.52 21.04
C LEU A 7 8.82 38.33 21.58
N ILE A 8 8.38 37.73 22.69
CA ILE A 8 8.95 36.49 23.23
C ILE A 8 8.25 35.31 22.54
N LEU A 9 8.99 34.55 21.73
CA LEU A 9 8.52 33.33 21.08
C LEU A 9 9.03 32.12 21.87
N ALA A 10 8.15 31.47 22.64
CA ALA A 10 8.45 30.20 23.30
C ALA A 10 8.26 29.05 22.28
N ILE A 11 9.36 28.46 21.82
CA ILE A 11 9.33 27.30 20.92
C ILE A 11 9.25 26.05 21.79
N GLY A 12 8.05 25.48 21.94
CA GLY A 12 7.85 24.17 22.55
C GLY A 12 8.34 23.07 21.61
N LEU A 13 9.38 22.33 22.02
CA LEU A 13 9.81 21.10 21.36
C LEU A 13 8.77 20.01 21.64
N GLY A 14 7.77 19.88 20.77
CA GLY A 14 6.88 18.72 20.76
C GLY A 14 7.64 17.50 20.24
N VAL A 15 7.94 16.54 21.12
CA VAL A 15 8.44 15.23 20.69
C VAL A 15 7.26 14.44 20.12
N ALA A 16 7.24 14.25 18.80
CA ALA A 16 6.33 13.31 18.17
C ALA A 16 6.90 11.90 18.38
N SER A 17 6.36 11.16 19.33
CA SER A 17 6.63 9.72 19.45
C SER A 17 5.77 8.98 18.42
N ALA A 18 6.41 8.41 17.39
CA ALA A 18 5.74 7.49 16.49
C ALA A 18 5.53 6.15 17.22
N THR A 19 4.33 5.93 17.76
CA THR A 19 3.92 4.58 18.15
C THR A 19 3.61 3.82 16.87
N PRO A 20 4.33 2.72 16.55
CA PRO A 20 3.98 1.91 15.41
C PRO A 20 2.62 1.27 15.70
N VAL A 21 1.57 1.76 15.05
CA VAL A 21 0.27 1.08 15.07
C VAL A 21 0.47 -0.19 14.27
N VAL A 22 0.40 -1.34 14.95
CA VAL A 22 0.42 -2.65 14.29
C VAL A 22 -0.94 -2.83 13.62
N GLU A 23 -1.09 -2.24 12.44
CA GLU A 23 -2.29 -2.41 11.63
C GLU A 23 -2.30 -3.81 10.99
N LYS A 24 -3.48 -4.42 10.95
CA LYS A 24 -3.67 -5.73 10.31
C LYS A 24 -3.32 -5.59 8.82
N ARG A 25 -2.48 -6.50 8.30
CA ARG A 25 -2.24 -6.61 6.86
C ARG A 25 -3.54 -6.92 6.13
N ALA A 26 -3.70 -6.35 4.94
CA ALA A 26 -4.83 -6.66 4.07
C ALA A 26 -4.89 -8.17 3.76
N SER A 27 -6.10 -8.72 3.87
CA SER A 27 -6.44 -10.09 3.50
C SER A 27 -6.87 -10.14 2.03
N THR A 28 -6.87 -11.33 1.42
CA THR A 28 -7.14 -11.50 -0.02
C THR A 28 -8.52 -11.04 -0.46
N SER A 29 -9.49 -11.03 0.46
CA SER A 29 -10.88 -10.65 0.23
C SER A 29 -11.23 -9.24 0.73
N ASP A 30 -10.25 -8.46 1.19
CA ASP A 30 -10.51 -7.14 1.73
C ASP A 30 -10.93 -6.17 0.61
N LYS A 31 -11.86 -5.27 0.96
CA LYS A 31 -12.35 -4.20 0.10
C LYS A 31 -12.22 -2.87 0.83
N ALA A 32 -12.12 -1.78 0.08
CA ALA A 32 -12.14 -0.45 0.67
C ALA A 32 -13.45 -0.25 1.46
N ASN A 33 -13.33 0.18 2.71
CA ASN A 33 -14.46 0.43 3.61
C ASN A 33 -14.54 1.89 4.08
N LEU A 34 -13.53 2.71 3.77
CA LEU A 34 -13.46 4.12 4.13
C LEU A 34 -12.76 4.94 3.03
N GLY A 35 -13.13 6.22 2.92
CA GLY A 35 -12.48 7.20 2.04
C GLY A 35 -12.94 7.15 0.59
N TYR A 36 -12.29 7.91 -0.29
CA TYR A 36 -12.69 8.05 -1.69
C TYR A 36 -12.68 6.73 -2.49
N ALA A 37 -11.88 5.75 -2.07
CA ALA A 37 -11.81 4.43 -2.69
C ALA A 37 -13.12 3.63 -2.56
N THR A 38 -14.09 4.08 -1.75
CA THR A 38 -15.42 3.46 -1.62
C THR A 38 -16.47 4.06 -2.54
N LEU A 39 -16.19 5.19 -3.19
CA LEU A 39 -17.16 5.91 -4.01
C LEU A 39 -17.30 5.30 -5.41
N SER A 40 -18.40 5.61 -6.11
CA SER A 40 -18.64 5.25 -7.52
C SER A 40 -18.43 3.76 -7.85
N GLY A 41 -18.92 2.86 -6.99
CA GLY A 41 -18.77 1.41 -7.16
C GLY A 41 -17.63 0.79 -6.34
N GLY A 42 -16.75 1.62 -5.77
CA GLY A 42 -15.75 1.23 -4.79
C GLY A 42 -14.61 0.37 -5.34
N THR A 43 -13.62 0.10 -4.48
CA THR A 43 -12.43 -0.70 -4.81
C THR A 43 -12.50 -2.06 -4.14
N THR A 44 -12.58 -3.11 -4.95
CA THR A 44 -12.59 -4.53 -4.51
C THR A 44 -11.34 -5.30 -4.93
N GLY A 45 -10.49 -4.72 -5.78
CA GLY A 45 -9.27 -5.37 -6.28
C GLY A 45 -9.56 -6.69 -7.00
N GLY A 46 -8.87 -7.75 -6.59
CA GLY A 46 -9.08 -9.12 -7.06
C GLY A 46 -10.35 -9.81 -6.52
N GLY A 47 -11.10 -9.17 -5.62
CA GLY A 47 -12.32 -9.70 -5.04
C GLY A 47 -12.11 -11.07 -4.38
N SER A 48 -12.89 -12.07 -4.81
CA SER A 48 -12.82 -13.45 -4.30
C SER A 48 -11.99 -14.39 -5.18
N ALA A 49 -11.17 -13.85 -6.09
CA ALA A 49 -10.31 -14.68 -6.95
C ALA A 49 -9.31 -15.49 -6.11
N SER A 50 -9.00 -16.70 -6.58
CA SER A 50 -7.98 -17.55 -5.95
C SER A 50 -6.60 -16.89 -6.02
N ALA A 51 -5.86 -16.99 -4.92
CA ALA A 51 -4.55 -16.38 -4.79
C ALA A 51 -3.46 -17.20 -5.50
N VAL A 52 -2.57 -16.51 -6.22
CA VAL A 52 -1.34 -17.08 -6.80
C VAL A 52 -0.15 -16.47 -6.09
N THR A 53 0.79 -17.30 -5.63
CA THR A 53 2.03 -16.81 -4.99
C THR A 53 3.14 -16.67 -6.01
N VAL A 54 3.85 -15.54 -5.98
CA VAL A 54 4.96 -15.22 -6.88
C VAL A 54 6.23 -14.87 -6.09
N THR A 55 7.38 -15.23 -6.64
CA THR A 55 8.71 -15.00 -6.05
C THR A 55 9.71 -14.36 -7.03
N SER A 56 9.29 -14.09 -8.27
CA SER A 56 10.15 -13.53 -9.32
C SER A 56 9.44 -12.46 -10.13
N LEU A 57 10.23 -11.58 -10.78
CA LEU A 57 9.70 -10.50 -11.61
C LEU A 57 8.89 -11.03 -12.80
N ALA A 58 9.38 -12.09 -13.45
CA ALA A 58 8.68 -12.72 -14.56
C ALA A 58 7.32 -13.31 -14.12
N ALA A 59 7.27 -13.97 -12.96
CA ALA A 59 6.03 -14.50 -12.41
C ALA A 59 5.05 -13.37 -12.04
N LEU A 60 5.54 -12.28 -11.45
CA LEU A 60 4.72 -11.10 -11.15
C LEU A 60 4.13 -10.49 -12.42
N LYS A 61 4.94 -10.25 -13.45
CA LYS A 61 4.50 -9.69 -14.75
C LYS A 61 3.38 -10.52 -15.37
N SER A 62 3.55 -11.84 -15.39
CA SER A 62 2.53 -12.75 -15.90
C SER A 62 1.24 -12.67 -15.07
N ALA A 63 1.37 -12.78 -13.75
CA ALA A 63 0.25 -12.84 -12.83
C ALA A 63 -0.61 -11.57 -12.77
N VAL A 64 -0.06 -10.38 -13.07
CA VAL A 64 -0.80 -9.12 -13.01
C VAL A 64 -1.45 -8.71 -14.35
N SER A 65 -1.12 -9.39 -15.44
CA SER A 65 -1.54 -9.03 -16.80
C SER A 65 -3.03 -9.31 -17.07
N GLY A 66 -3.64 -8.57 -18.01
CA GLY A 66 -5.06 -8.72 -18.39
C GLY A 66 -6.05 -8.09 -17.39
N ASN A 67 -7.35 -8.33 -17.55
CA ASN A 67 -8.39 -7.61 -16.80
C ASN A 67 -9.31 -8.51 -15.96
N THR A 68 -9.06 -9.81 -15.94
CA THR A 68 -9.79 -10.77 -15.09
C THR A 68 -9.48 -10.51 -13.62
N ALA A 69 -10.41 -10.84 -12.71
CA ALA A 69 -10.16 -10.69 -11.28
C ALA A 69 -9.01 -11.60 -10.82
N LYS A 70 -8.03 -11.06 -10.09
CA LYS A 70 -6.86 -11.83 -9.66
C LYS A 70 -6.27 -11.33 -8.33
N VAL A 71 -5.77 -12.28 -7.54
CA VAL A 71 -5.06 -12.02 -6.29
C VAL A 71 -3.65 -12.58 -6.40
N VAL A 72 -2.65 -11.71 -6.21
CA VAL A 72 -1.23 -12.06 -6.30
C VAL A 72 -0.59 -11.87 -4.93
N ILE A 73 0.01 -12.93 -4.41
CA ILE A 73 0.76 -12.91 -3.15
C ILE A 73 2.24 -12.87 -3.46
N VAL A 74 2.92 -11.81 -3.05
CA VAL A 74 4.37 -11.69 -3.20
C VAL A 74 5.05 -12.35 -2.00
N SER A 75 5.96 -13.30 -2.25
CA SER A 75 6.72 -13.96 -1.21
C SER A 75 8.21 -13.63 -1.34
N GLY A 76 8.79 -13.04 -0.31
CA GLY A 76 10.18 -12.60 -0.30
C GLY A 76 10.41 -11.32 -1.11
N THR A 77 11.63 -11.15 -1.60
CA THR A 77 12.04 -9.98 -2.39
C THR A 77 12.02 -10.32 -3.88
N ILE A 78 11.28 -9.54 -4.66
CA ILE A 78 11.36 -9.57 -6.13
C ILE A 78 12.35 -8.49 -6.55
N THR A 79 13.40 -8.88 -7.27
CA THR A 79 14.44 -7.98 -7.76
C THR A 79 14.25 -7.65 -9.24
N GLY A 80 14.75 -6.47 -9.64
CA GLY A 80 14.68 -5.95 -10.99
C GLY A 80 14.30 -4.46 -11.02
N ASN A 81 14.35 -3.84 -12.20
CA ASN A 81 14.13 -2.40 -12.38
C ASN A 81 13.06 -2.08 -13.43
N GLU A 82 12.23 -3.08 -13.77
CA GLU A 82 11.19 -2.91 -14.79
C GLU A 82 9.92 -2.28 -14.23
N VAL A 83 9.29 -1.42 -15.05
CA VAL A 83 7.95 -0.91 -14.76
C VAL A 83 6.92 -1.95 -15.20
N VAL A 84 6.29 -2.62 -14.23
CA VAL A 84 5.26 -3.63 -14.49
C VAL A 84 3.88 -2.98 -14.52
N LYS A 85 3.20 -3.06 -15.67
CA LYS A 85 1.81 -2.59 -15.78
C LYS A 85 0.86 -3.59 -15.15
N VAL A 86 0.12 -3.14 -14.13
CA VAL A 86 -0.92 -3.91 -13.46
C VAL A 86 -2.24 -3.75 -14.22
N GLY A 87 -2.86 -4.87 -14.57
CA GLY A 87 -4.18 -4.87 -15.18
C GLY A 87 -5.31 -4.66 -14.17
N SER A 88 -6.52 -4.33 -14.65
CA SER A 88 -7.69 -4.10 -13.80
C SER A 88 -8.05 -5.32 -12.94
N ASN A 89 -8.83 -5.08 -11.87
CA ASN A 89 -9.35 -6.12 -10.96
C ASN A 89 -8.24 -6.95 -10.29
N THR A 90 -7.19 -6.28 -9.80
CA THR A 90 -6.01 -6.94 -9.25
C THR A 90 -5.77 -6.53 -7.80
N SER A 91 -5.51 -7.51 -6.93
CA SER A 91 -4.92 -7.31 -5.60
C SER A 91 -3.49 -7.86 -5.58
N ILE A 92 -2.51 -7.04 -5.18
CA ILE A 92 -1.12 -7.48 -4.96
C ILE A 92 -0.83 -7.31 -3.48
N LEU A 93 -0.55 -8.41 -2.78
CA LEU A 93 -0.38 -8.43 -1.33
C LEU A 93 0.95 -9.08 -0.97
N GLY A 94 1.73 -8.45 -0.09
CA GLY A 94 2.95 -9.06 0.43
C GLY A 94 2.64 -10.11 1.50
N LYS A 95 3.17 -11.32 1.35
CA LYS A 95 3.23 -12.34 2.42
C LYS A 95 3.99 -11.77 3.62
N SER A 96 3.74 -12.30 4.82
CA SER A 96 4.54 -11.95 5.99
C SER A 96 6.03 -12.13 5.69
N GLY A 97 6.84 -11.09 5.98
CA GLY A 97 8.28 -11.06 5.67
C GLY A 97 8.63 -10.74 4.20
N ALA A 98 7.67 -10.39 3.35
CA ALA A 98 7.97 -9.79 2.06
C ALA A 98 8.44 -8.33 2.24
N ASN A 99 9.53 -7.98 1.58
CA ASN A 99 10.20 -6.69 1.71
C ASN A 99 10.39 -6.03 0.34
N GLN A 100 10.39 -4.70 0.32
CA GLN A 100 10.83 -3.92 -0.83
C GLN A 100 12.37 -3.90 -0.76
N GLY A 101 13.04 -4.56 -1.71
CA GLY A 101 14.50 -4.69 -1.74
C GLY A 101 15.23 -3.36 -1.75
#